data_AF-A0A8X7Q091-F1
#
_entry.id   AF-A0A8X7Q091-F1
#
_cell.length_a   1.000
_cell.length_b   1.000
_cell.length_c   1.000
_cell.angle_alpha   90.00
_cell.angle_beta   90.00
_cell.angle_gamma   90.00
#
_symmetry.space_group_name_H-M   'P 1'
#
loop_
_entity.id
_entity.type
_entity.pdbx_description
1 polymer ?
#
loop_
_entity_poly.entity_id
_entity_poly.type
_entity_poly.pdbx_seq_one_letter_code
_entity_poly.pdbx_strand_id
1 'polypeptide(L)'
;MTQPAPPMPHQQSSIRPRVRARRGQATDPHSIAERLRRERIAERIRALQELVPTVNKAAMIDEIVDYVKFLRLQVKVLSMSRLGGAGAVAPLVTEMPLSSSTEDETQAVWEKWSDDGTERQVAKLMEENVGAAMQLLQSKALCIMPVSLAMAIYHSQPPDTSSSVVKPEMNPPQ
;
A
#
# COMPACT_ATOMS: atom_id res chain seq x y z
N MET A 1 -44.92 -14.54 -84.69
CA MET A 1 -44.22 -13.25 -84.50
C MET A 1 -44.29 -12.90 -83.03
N THR A 2 -43.11 -12.79 -82.42
CA THR A 2 -42.87 -12.79 -80.96
C THR A 2 -43.09 -11.40 -80.38
N GLN A 3 -43.89 -11.26 -79.31
CA GLN A 3 -43.94 -10.04 -78.50
C GLN A 3 -42.91 -10.13 -77.35
N PRO A 4 -42.20 -9.04 -77.02
CA PRO A 4 -41.22 -9.03 -75.93
C PRO A 4 -41.89 -8.75 -74.57
N ALA A 5 -41.39 -9.41 -73.53
CA ALA A 5 -41.80 -9.27 -72.14
C ALA A 5 -41.36 -7.91 -71.54
N PRO A 6 -42.08 -7.37 -70.53
CA PRO A 6 -41.70 -6.12 -69.87
C PRO A 6 -40.44 -6.31 -68.99
N PRO A 7 -39.58 -5.28 -68.86
CA PRO A 7 -38.37 -5.37 -68.07
C PRO A 7 -38.70 -5.43 -66.57
N MET A 8 -38.18 -6.45 -65.90
CA MET A 8 -38.20 -6.56 -64.43
C MET A 8 -37.37 -5.41 -63.82
N PRO A 9 -37.84 -4.77 -62.73
CA PRO A 9 -37.02 -3.78 -62.04
C PRO A 9 -35.78 -4.47 -61.46
N HIS A 10 -34.63 -4.07 -61.96
CA HIS A 10 -33.33 -4.35 -61.37
C HIS A 10 -33.38 -3.94 -59.89
N GLN A 11 -33.25 -4.92 -58.98
CA GLN A 11 -32.94 -4.63 -57.59
C GLN A 11 -31.53 -4.05 -57.55
N GLN A 12 -31.43 -2.74 -57.72
CA GLN A 12 -30.27 -1.97 -57.31
C GLN A 12 -30.07 -2.31 -55.84
N SER A 13 -28.98 -3.00 -55.51
CA SER A 13 -28.50 -3.15 -54.15
C SER A 13 -28.20 -1.75 -53.63
N SER A 14 -29.23 -1.08 -53.09
CA SER A 14 -29.04 0.16 -52.37
C SER A 14 -28.19 -0.21 -51.16
N ILE A 15 -26.88 0.02 -51.27
CA ILE A 15 -26.01 0.12 -50.11
C ILE A 15 -26.54 1.32 -49.35
N ARG A 16 -27.54 1.08 -48.49
CA ARG A 16 -28.00 2.08 -47.53
C ARG A 16 -26.74 2.46 -46.75
N PRO A 17 -26.35 3.75 -46.73
CA PRO A 17 -25.27 4.18 -45.87
C PRO A 17 -25.62 3.73 -44.46
N ARG A 18 -24.88 2.76 -43.92
CA ARG A 18 -25.03 2.38 -42.52
C ARG A 18 -24.64 3.62 -41.72
N VAL A 19 -25.64 4.39 -41.30
CA VAL A 19 -25.46 5.53 -40.40
C VAL A 19 -24.77 4.96 -39.17
N ARG A 20 -23.49 5.27 -39.00
CA ARG A 20 -22.74 4.90 -37.81
C ARG A 20 -23.50 5.46 -36.62
N ALA A 21 -23.95 4.59 -35.71
CA ALA A 21 -24.61 5.02 -34.49
C ALA A 21 -23.76 6.12 -33.82
N ARG A 22 -24.40 7.23 -33.43
CA ARG A 22 -23.69 8.35 -32.79
C ARG A 22 -22.97 7.85 -31.55
N ARG A 23 -21.76 8.36 -31.30
CA ARG A 23 -20.96 8.04 -30.11
C ARG A 23 -21.84 8.21 -28.86
N GLY A 24 -22.05 7.12 -28.12
CA GLY A 24 -22.86 7.13 -26.89
C GLY A 24 -24.31 6.61 -27.01
N GLN A 25 -24.74 6.13 -28.17
CA GLN A 25 -26.07 5.51 -28.39
C GLN A 25 -26.10 4.01 -28.08
N ALA A 26 -25.16 3.52 -27.27
CA ALA A 26 -25.15 2.14 -26.81
C ALA A 26 -26.36 1.91 -25.90
N THR A 27 -27.33 1.12 -26.36
CA THR A 27 -28.50 0.73 -25.58
C THR A 27 -28.32 -0.62 -24.90
N ASP A 28 -27.32 -1.41 -25.31
CA ASP A 28 -27.04 -2.70 -24.69
C ASP A 28 -26.26 -2.52 -23.37
N PRO A 29 -26.61 -3.26 -22.29
CA PRO A 29 -25.96 -3.12 -20.99
C PRO A 29 -24.44 -3.35 -21.03
N HIS A 30 -23.98 -4.23 -21.93
CA HIS A 30 -22.56 -4.57 -22.04
C HIS A 30 -21.72 -3.40 -22.59
N SER A 31 -22.20 -2.73 -23.62
CA SER A 31 -21.57 -1.55 -24.24
C SER A 31 -21.64 -0.33 -23.33
N ILE A 32 -22.69 -0.17 -22.53
CA ILE A 32 -22.74 0.83 -21.45
C ILE A 32 -21.65 0.55 -20.42
N ALA A 33 -21.54 -0.70 -19.94
CA ALA A 33 -20.51 -1.09 -18.97
C ALA A 33 -19.09 -0.87 -19.51
N GLU A 34 -18.83 -1.23 -20.76
CA GLU A 34 -17.53 -1.01 -21.41
C GLU A 34 -17.23 0.48 -21.61
N ARG A 35 -18.24 1.31 -21.93
CA ARG A 35 -18.07 2.77 -21.98
C ARG A 35 -17.62 3.31 -20.63
N LEU A 36 -18.32 2.93 -19.55
CA LEU A 36 -17.97 3.36 -18.19
C LEU A 36 -16.58 2.86 -17.77
N ARG A 37 -16.18 1.66 -18.21
CA ARG A 37 -14.81 1.16 -18.01
C ARG A 37 -13.78 2.04 -18.73
N ARG A 38 -14.02 2.38 -20.01
CA ARG A 38 -13.11 3.26 -20.79
C ARG A 38 -13.02 4.67 -20.21
N GLU A 39 -14.13 5.21 -19.73
CA GLU A 39 -14.17 6.53 -19.08
C GLU A 39 -13.33 6.53 -17.79
N ARG A 40 -13.49 5.53 -16.93
CA ARG A 40 -12.65 5.36 -15.72
C ARG A 40 -11.17 5.22 -16.05
N ILE A 41 -10.83 4.45 -17.09
CA ILE A 41 -9.42 4.32 -17.54
C ILE A 41 -8.90 5.67 -18.04
N ALA A 42 -9.66 6.38 -18.87
CA ALA A 42 -9.24 7.68 -19.42
C ALA A 42 -9.06 8.74 -18.33
N GLU A 43 -9.90 8.74 -17.30
CA GLU A 43 -9.78 9.62 -16.14
C GLU A 43 -8.48 9.36 -15.38
N ARG A 44 -8.19 8.09 -15.06
CA ARG A 44 -6.92 7.70 -14.40
C ARG A 44 -5.70 8.08 -15.24
N ILE A 45 -5.77 7.90 -16.56
CA ILE A 45 -4.69 8.29 -17.46
C ILE A 45 -4.46 9.81 -17.41
N ARG A 46 -5.52 10.65 -17.42
CA ARG A 46 -5.37 12.11 -17.30
C ARG A 46 -4.76 12.52 -15.97
N ALA A 47 -5.22 11.93 -14.86
CA ALA A 47 -4.65 12.21 -13.54
C ALA A 47 -3.14 11.89 -13.49
N LEU A 48 -2.72 10.80 -14.14
CA LEU A 48 -1.29 10.48 -14.24
C LEU A 48 -0.52 11.49 -15.09
N GLN A 49 -1.11 12.04 -16.16
CA GLN A 49 -0.45 13.05 -17.00
C GLN A 49 -0.14 14.35 -16.25
N GLU A 50 -1.00 14.76 -15.31
CA GLU A 50 -0.79 15.99 -14.52
C GLU A 50 0.37 15.86 -13.53
N LEU A 51 0.73 14.64 -13.16
CA LEU A 51 1.78 14.35 -12.18
C LEU A 51 3.15 14.09 -12.83
N VAL A 52 3.21 13.87 -14.15
CA VAL A 52 4.45 13.50 -14.85
C VAL A 52 4.94 14.65 -15.72
N PRO A 53 6.24 15.00 -15.66
CA PRO A 53 6.81 16.05 -16.50
C PRO A 53 6.81 15.63 -17.98
N THR A 54 6.00 16.34 -18.79
CA THR A 54 5.85 16.28 -20.26
C THR A 54 5.64 14.89 -20.86
N VAL A 55 4.45 14.65 -21.43
CA VAL A 55 4.07 13.33 -21.95
C VAL A 55 3.62 13.36 -23.40
N ASN A 56 4.23 12.53 -24.24
CA ASN A 56 3.72 12.24 -25.57
C ASN A 56 2.72 11.08 -25.47
N LYS A 57 1.51 11.24 -26.03
CA LYS A 57 0.38 10.31 -25.81
C LYS A 57 0.62 8.84 -26.17
N ALA A 58 1.63 8.54 -26.98
CA ALA A 58 1.95 7.18 -27.43
C ALA A 58 2.91 6.40 -26.51
N ALA A 59 3.73 7.08 -25.71
CA ALA A 59 4.73 6.45 -24.81
C ALA A 59 4.46 6.70 -23.31
N MET A 60 3.34 7.34 -23.01
CA MET A 60 3.00 7.86 -21.68
C MET A 60 3.07 6.84 -20.54
N ILE A 61 2.66 5.59 -20.78
CA ILE A 61 2.70 4.56 -19.72
C ILE A 61 4.15 4.21 -19.36
N ASP A 62 5.03 4.12 -20.36
CA ASP A 62 6.45 3.83 -20.14
C ASP A 62 7.14 5.02 -19.45
N GLU A 63 6.82 6.25 -19.87
CA GLU A 63 7.29 7.48 -19.22
C GLU A 63 6.86 7.58 -17.75
N ILE A 64 5.61 7.18 -17.42
CA ILE A 64 5.12 7.12 -16.03
C ILE A 64 5.95 6.12 -15.21
N VAL A 65 6.22 4.94 -15.77
CA VAL A 65 7.01 3.90 -15.09
C VAL A 65 8.42 4.41 -14.78
N ASP A 66 9.05 5.09 -15.73
CA ASP A 66 10.39 5.63 -15.54
C ASP A 66 10.41 6.82 -14.56
N TYR A 67 9.37 7.66 -14.55
CA TYR A 67 9.24 8.73 -13.56
C TYR A 67 9.07 8.18 -12.14
N VAL A 68 8.31 7.09 -11.95
CA VAL A 68 8.18 6.42 -10.64
C VAL A 68 9.53 5.83 -10.18
N LYS A 69 10.30 5.21 -11.08
CA LYS A 69 11.66 4.72 -10.75
C LYS A 69 12.58 5.87 -10.36
N PHE A 70 12.52 6.99 -11.08
CA PHE A 70 13.29 8.19 -10.78
C PHE A 70 12.94 8.78 -9.40
N LEU A 71 11.65 8.90 -9.07
CA LEU A 71 11.20 9.35 -7.75
C LEU A 71 11.67 8.42 -6.62
N ARG A 72 11.58 7.09 -6.82
CA ARG A 72 12.11 6.11 -5.86
C ARG A 72 13.61 6.28 -5.62
N LEU A 73 14.37 6.52 -6.69
CA LEU A 73 15.81 6.77 -6.58
C LEU A 73 16.10 8.05 -5.79
N GLN A 74 15.37 9.14 -6.06
CA GLN A 74 15.52 10.39 -5.30
C GLN A 74 15.27 10.19 -3.81
N VAL A 75 14.18 9.50 -3.44
CA VAL A 75 13.88 9.20 -2.04
C VAL A 75 15.01 8.37 -1.41
N LYS A 76 15.53 7.36 -2.11
CA LYS A 76 16.65 6.53 -1.65
C LYS A 76 17.91 7.36 -1.41
N VAL A 77 18.28 8.24 -2.34
CA VAL A 77 19.46 9.10 -2.20
C VAL A 77 19.29 10.05 -1.02
N LEU A 78 18.12 10.67 -0.88
CA LEU A 78 17.82 11.59 0.22
C LEU A 78 17.79 10.87 1.57
N SER A 79 17.26 9.64 1.64
CA SER A 79 17.26 8.84 2.86
C SER A 79 18.66 8.37 3.23
N MET A 80 19.50 8.01 2.26
CA MET A 80 20.90 7.64 2.49
C MET A 80 21.77 8.84 2.86
N SER A 81 21.50 10.02 2.29
CA SER A 81 22.24 11.25 2.60
C SER A 81 21.91 11.80 3.99
N ARG A 82 20.66 11.64 4.45
CA ARG A 82 20.27 11.94 5.84
C ARG A 82 20.84 10.94 6.85
N LEU A 83 21.24 9.76 6.36
CA LEU A 83 21.95 8.70 7.10
C LEU A 83 23.47 8.75 6.86
N GLY A 84 24.00 9.93 6.48
CA GLY A 84 25.43 10.22 6.36
C GLY A 84 26.11 10.60 7.68
N GLY A 85 25.46 10.38 8.83
CA GLY A 85 26.04 10.51 10.16
C GLY A 85 25.92 9.19 10.92
N ALA A 86 26.93 8.33 10.78
CA ALA A 86 27.27 7.17 11.62
C ALA A 86 26.12 6.27 12.13
N GLY A 87 26.03 5.06 11.57
CA GLY A 87 25.44 3.92 12.29
C GLY A 87 24.58 3.00 11.41
N ALA A 88 25.14 1.83 11.10
CA ALA A 88 24.46 0.76 10.40
C ALA A 88 23.22 0.25 11.17
N VAL A 89 22.05 0.26 10.53
CA VAL A 89 21.00 -0.74 10.73
C VAL A 89 20.17 -0.86 9.45
N ALA A 90 19.94 -2.10 9.04
CA ALA A 90 19.64 -2.54 7.69
C ALA A 90 18.15 -2.33 7.26
N PRO A 91 17.85 -2.37 5.94
CA PRO A 91 16.48 -2.33 5.44
C PRO A 91 15.90 -3.75 5.37
N LEU A 92 15.33 -4.25 6.48
CA LEU A 92 14.67 -5.56 6.49
C LEU A 92 13.43 -5.55 7.39
N VAL A 93 12.36 -4.89 6.95
CA VAL A 93 10.98 -5.20 7.39
C VAL A 93 10.01 -4.88 6.24
N THR A 94 10.03 -5.71 5.21
CA THR A 94 8.89 -5.89 4.30
C THR A 94 8.73 -7.39 4.14
N GLU A 95 7.48 -7.85 4.27
CA GLU A 95 6.98 -9.24 4.31
C GLU A 95 6.74 -9.82 5.71
N MET A 96 5.53 -9.60 6.23
CA MET A 96 4.86 -10.53 7.15
C MET A 96 3.40 -10.68 6.67
N PRO A 97 2.91 -11.90 6.42
CA PRO A 97 1.53 -12.11 5.98
C PRO A 97 0.57 -11.89 7.14
N LEU A 98 -0.44 -11.04 6.93
CA LEU A 98 -1.62 -11.00 7.78
C LEU A 98 -2.34 -12.35 7.68
N SER A 99 -2.41 -13.09 8.78
CA SER A 99 -3.42 -14.12 8.98
C SER A 99 -4.21 -13.79 10.24
N SER A 100 -5.52 -13.72 10.03
CA SER A 100 -6.58 -13.40 10.97
C SER A 100 -6.78 -14.44 12.07
N SER A 101 -7.21 -13.93 13.23
CA SER A 101 -8.02 -14.60 14.26
C SER A 101 -7.31 -15.52 15.25
N THR A 102 -7.00 -14.98 16.44
CA THR A 102 -7.40 -15.47 17.77
C THR A 102 -6.73 -14.56 18.82
N GLU A 103 -7.54 -13.75 19.50
CA GLU A 103 -7.09 -12.59 20.30
C GLU A 103 -6.77 -12.93 21.76
N ASP A 104 -6.58 -14.21 22.10
CA ASP A 104 -6.42 -14.65 23.50
C ASP A 104 -5.03 -15.26 23.80
N GLU A 105 -4.21 -15.51 22.78
CA GLU A 105 -2.88 -16.14 22.94
C GLU A 105 -1.73 -15.12 22.91
N THR A 106 -1.94 -13.92 22.37
CA THR A 106 -0.86 -12.94 22.22
C THR A 106 -0.42 -12.36 23.56
N GLN A 107 -1.33 -12.02 24.47
CA GLN A 107 -0.98 -11.42 25.76
C GLN A 107 -0.19 -12.38 26.67
N ALA A 108 -0.49 -13.68 26.63
CA ALA A 108 0.28 -14.70 27.37
C ALA A 108 1.67 -14.97 26.75
N VAL A 109 1.85 -14.73 25.45
CA VAL A 109 3.12 -14.91 24.74
C VAL A 109 4.11 -13.76 25.03
N TRP A 110 3.62 -12.53 25.19
CA TRP A 110 4.48 -11.37 25.54
C TRP A 110 5.01 -11.44 26.99
N GLU A 111 4.18 -11.82 27.96
CA GLU A 111 4.63 -12.06 29.35
C GLU A 111 5.68 -13.18 29.41
N LYS A 112 5.53 -14.22 28.58
CA LYS A 112 6.47 -15.35 28.48
C LYS A 112 7.85 -14.97 27.92
N TRP A 113 7.96 -13.89 27.13
CA TRP A 113 9.25 -13.37 26.67
C TRP A 113 9.87 -12.34 27.62
N SER A 114 9.11 -11.82 28.57
CA SER A 114 9.57 -10.79 29.50
C SER A 114 10.17 -11.32 30.81
N ASP A 115 9.89 -12.57 31.20
CA ASP A 115 10.28 -13.11 32.53
C ASP A 115 11.42 -14.16 32.52
N ASP A 116 12.15 -14.33 31.41
CA ASP A 116 13.25 -15.31 31.28
C ASP A 116 14.55 -14.93 32.05
N GLY A 117 14.52 -13.92 32.93
CA GLY A 117 15.73 -13.41 33.61
C GLY A 117 16.75 -12.73 32.67
N THR A 118 16.36 -12.54 31.40
CA THR A 118 17.13 -11.89 30.34
C THR A 118 17.51 -10.47 30.70
N GLU A 119 16.63 -9.74 31.37
CA GLU A 119 16.89 -8.39 31.86
C GLU A 119 18.16 -8.33 32.72
N ARG A 120 18.29 -9.23 33.71
CA ARG A 120 19.45 -9.28 34.61
C ARG A 120 20.72 -9.65 33.86
N GLN A 121 20.62 -10.57 32.92
CA GLN A 121 21.76 -10.98 32.09
C GLN A 121 22.22 -9.85 31.17
N VAL A 122 21.29 -9.14 30.54
CA VAL A 122 21.58 -7.98 29.69
C VAL A 122 22.17 -6.86 30.55
N ALA A 123 21.60 -6.54 31.71
CA ALA A 123 22.11 -5.52 32.62
C ALA A 123 23.55 -5.81 33.06
N LYS A 124 23.83 -7.05 33.49
CA LYS A 124 25.19 -7.49 33.82
C LYS A 124 26.16 -7.34 32.64
N LEU A 125 25.74 -7.79 31.45
CA LEU A 125 26.55 -7.64 30.24
C LEU A 125 26.74 -6.18 29.84
N MET A 126 25.79 -5.29 30.09
CA MET A 126 25.95 -3.87 29.79
C MET A 126 27.03 -3.20 30.66
N GLU A 127 27.30 -3.72 31.86
CA GLU A 127 28.40 -3.25 32.71
C GLU A 127 29.76 -3.87 32.35
N GLU A 128 29.79 -5.15 32.00
CA GLU A 128 31.02 -5.90 31.74
C GLU A 128 31.47 -5.84 30.27
N ASN A 129 30.54 -6.03 29.33
CA ASN A 129 30.80 -6.11 27.88
C ASN A 129 29.56 -5.77 27.05
N VAL A 130 29.43 -4.48 26.70
CA VAL A 130 28.30 -3.96 25.90
C VAL A 130 28.15 -4.69 24.57
N GLY A 131 29.24 -5.16 23.94
CA GLY A 131 29.18 -5.90 22.68
C GLY A 131 28.42 -7.23 22.81
N ALA A 132 28.68 -7.97 23.89
CA ALA A 132 27.96 -9.19 24.20
C ALA A 132 26.49 -8.92 24.57
N ALA A 133 26.20 -7.81 25.28
CA ALA A 133 24.82 -7.39 25.57
C ALA A 133 24.03 -7.10 24.29
N MET A 134 24.65 -6.35 23.36
CA MET A 134 24.04 -6.02 22.07
C MET A 134 23.80 -7.27 21.22
N GLN A 135 24.74 -8.21 21.21
CA GLN A 135 24.59 -9.46 20.48
C GLN A 135 23.48 -10.35 21.08
N LEU A 136 23.35 -10.39 22.41
CA LEU A 136 22.27 -11.10 23.08
C LEU A 136 20.91 -10.49 22.72
N LEU A 137 20.77 -9.17 22.80
CA LEU A 137 19.57 -8.45 22.40
C LEU A 137 19.20 -8.73 20.93
N GLN A 138 20.17 -8.65 20.02
CA GLN A 138 19.96 -8.95 18.61
C GLN A 138 19.52 -10.41 18.38
N SER A 139 20.15 -11.39 19.06
CA SER A 139 19.79 -12.80 18.91
C SER A 139 18.38 -13.13 19.42
N LYS A 140 17.87 -12.34 20.38
CA LYS A 140 16.49 -12.45 20.91
C LYS A 140 15.51 -11.49 20.22
N ALA A 141 15.92 -10.76 19.19
CA ALA A 141 15.13 -9.72 18.53
C ALA A 141 14.61 -8.62 19.49
N LEU A 142 15.39 -8.31 20.52
CA LEU A 142 15.12 -7.24 21.50
C LEU A 142 16.04 -6.03 21.24
N CYS A 143 15.65 -4.87 21.75
CA CYS A 143 16.48 -3.66 21.67
C CYS A 143 16.30 -2.78 22.92
N ILE A 144 17.31 -1.95 23.22
CA ILE A 144 17.21 -0.90 24.25
C ILE A 144 16.60 0.34 23.62
N MET A 145 15.61 0.93 24.29
CA MET A 145 14.92 2.13 23.81
C MET A 145 14.90 3.21 24.90
N PRO A 146 15.17 4.49 24.56
CA PRO A 146 14.94 5.58 25.50
C PRO A 146 13.48 5.61 25.95
N VAL A 147 13.25 5.82 27.25
CA VAL A 147 11.90 5.87 27.84
C VAL A 147 11.01 6.89 27.13
N SER A 148 11.56 8.06 26.78
CA SER A 148 10.86 9.09 26.03
C SER A 148 10.38 8.64 24.65
N LEU A 149 11.19 7.81 23.96
CA LEU A 149 10.83 7.25 22.66
C LEU A 149 9.78 6.15 22.81
N ALA A 150 9.94 5.26 23.79
CA ALA A 150 8.95 4.22 24.10
C ALA A 150 7.58 4.82 24.40
N MET A 151 7.54 5.89 25.20
CA MET A 151 6.30 6.62 25.51
C MET A 151 5.69 7.25 24.25
N ALA A 152 6.47 7.90 23.39
CA ALA A 152 5.96 8.51 22.16
C ALA A 152 5.33 7.47 21.20
N ILE A 153 5.94 6.29 21.09
CA ILE A 153 5.44 5.20 20.25
C ILE A 153 4.17 4.60 20.87
N TYR A 154 4.18 4.33 22.17
CA TYR A 154 3.03 3.75 22.87
C TYR A 154 1.78 4.63 22.76
N HIS A 155 1.93 5.95 22.88
CA HIS A 155 0.81 6.90 22.76
C HIS A 155 0.33 7.12 21.32
N SER A 156 1.07 6.65 20.32
CA SER A 156 0.70 6.74 18.90
C SER A 156 -0.09 5.52 18.40
N GLN A 157 -0.22 4.47 19.23
CA GLN A 157 -1.11 3.35 18.94
C GLN A 157 -2.56 3.85 19.15
N PRO A 158 -3.44 3.76 18.13
CA PRO A 158 -4.82 4.21 18.27
C PRO A 158 -5.47 3.46 19.44
N PRO A 159 -6.35 4.12 20.23
CA PRO A 159 -7.10 3.40 21.23
C PRO A 159 -8.01 2.42 20.50
N ASP A 160 -7.71 1.13 20.60
CA ASP A 160 -8.71 0.10 20.37
C ASP A 160 -9.83 0.37 21.39
N THR A 161 -10.94 0.88 20.87
CA THR A 161 -12.13 1.23 21.64
C THR A 161 -12.80 -0.05 22.15
N SER A 162 -12.32 -0.58 23.26
CA SER A 162 -13.09 -1.53 24.09
C SER A 162 -12.56 -1.58 25.52
N SER A 163 -13.19 -0.78 26.39
CA SER A 163 -13.57 -1.08 27.78
C SER A 163 -12.56 -1.86 28.65
N SER A 164 -11.96 -1.30 29.69
CA SER A 164 -12.67 -0.89 30.90
C SER A 164 -11.77 -0.03 31.80
N VAL A 165 -12.31 1.12 32.19
CA VAL A 165 -11.83 1.95 33.30
C VAL A 165 -11.75 1.11 34.57
N VAL A 166 -10.57 0.99 35.17
CA VAL A 166 -10.43 0.76 36.61
C VAL A 166 -9.64 1.91 37.20
N LYS A 167 -10.39 2.84 37.79
CA LYS A 167 -9.90 3.95 38.60
C LYS A 167 -9.36 3.37 39.92
N PRO A 168 -8.13 3.66 40.36
CA PRO A 168 -7.69 3.29 41.69
C PRO A 168 -8.31 4.28 42.67
N GLU A 169 -9.34 3.84 43.39
CA GLU A 169 -9.85 4.54 44.56
C GLU A 169 -8.85 4.35 45.71
N MET A 170 -8.07 5.41 45.98
CA MET A 170 -7.21 5.51 47.15
C MET A 170 -8.07 5.88 48.36
N ASN A 171 -8.34 4.93 49.25
CA ASN A 171 -8.85 5.19 50.59
C ASN A 171 -7.67 5.44 51.55
N PRO A 172 -7.60 6.58 52.27
CA PRO A 172 -6.72 6.73 53.41
C PRO A 172 -7.46 6.36 54.72
N PRO A 173 -6.73 5.92 55.77
CA PRO A 173 -7.33 5.57 57.04
C PRO A 173 -7.51 6.82 57.91
N GLN A 174 -8.69 6.97 58.51
CA GLN A 174 -8.89 7.41 59.91
C GLN A 174 -10.34 7.24 60.34
#